data_AF-A0A1V5QTJ9-F1
#
_entry.id   AF-A0A1V5QTJ9-F1
#
_cell.length_a   1.000
_cell.length_b   1.000
_cell.length_c   1.000
_cell.angle_alpha   90.00
_cell.angle_beta   90.00
_cell.angle_gamma   90.00
#
_symmetry.space_group_name_H-M   'P 1'
#
loop_
_entity.id
_entity.type
_entity.pdbx_description
1 polymer ?
#
loop_
_entity_poly.entity_id
_entity_poly.type
_entity_poly.pdbx_seq_one_letter_code
_entity_poly.pdbx_strand_id
1 'polypeptide(L)'
;MDTSNLDLLLDIELPVMVRMGQTEMPLGELLKLTPGSILELNRPADAPVELLVNGKRIAQGEVVVVDGNFAFRITEIDSAENRIRSLG
;
A
#
# COMPACT_ATOMS: atom_id res chain seq x y z
N MET A 1 -25.64 10.87 -16.54
CA MET A 1 -24.27 10.31 -16.49
C MET A 1 -24.44 8.82 -16.61
N ASP A 2 -24.07 8.25 -17.75
CA ASP A 2 -24.34 6.85 -18.08
C ASP A 2 -23.57 5.93 -17.13
N THR A 3 -24.30 5.31 -16.20
CA THR A 3 -23.76 4.39 -15.19
C THR A 3 -23.17 3.12 -15.82
N SER A 4 -23.63 2.76 -17.02
CA SER A 4 -23.26 1.53 -17.73
C SER A 4 -21.76 1.41 -18.04
N ASN A 5 -21.04 2.52 -18.16
CA ASN A 5 -19.60 2.48 -18.46
C ASN A 5 -18.75 2.36 -17.19
N LEU A 6 -19.29 2.79 -16.04
CA LEU A 6 -18.66 2.55 -14.74
C LEU A 6 -18.76 1.07 -14.36
N ASP A 7 -19.89 0.42 -14.66
CA ASP A 7 -20.11 -0.99 -14.38
C ASP A 7 -19.04 -1.89 -15.05
N LEU A 8 -18.58 -1.54 -16.25
CA LEU A 8 -17.47 -2.24 -16.93
C LEU A 8 -16.10 -2.04 -16.26
N LEU A 9 -15.91 -0.92 -15.55
CA LEU A 9 -14.66 -0.61 -14.84
C LEU A 9 -14.59 -1.29 -13.46
N LEU A 10 -15.73 -1.70 -12.89
CA LEU A 10 -15.78 -2.33 -11.57
C LEU A 10 -15.12 -3.71 -11.54
N ASP A 11 -15.02 -4.38 -12.69
CA ASP A 11 -14.43 -5.72 -12.82
C ASP A 11 -12.91 -5.70 -13.07
N ILE A 12 -12.29 -4.51 -13.12
CA ILE A 12 -10.86 -4.38 -13.37
C ILE A 12 -10.08 -4.72 -12.10
N GLU A 13 -9.17 -5.69 -12.20
CA GLU A 13 -8.19 -5.99 -11.16
C GLU A 13 -7.10 -4.90 -11.12
N LEU A 14 -6.84 -4.37 -9.93
CA LEU A 14 -5.80 -3.37 -9.70
C LEU A 14 -4.74 -3.91 -8.72
N PRO A 15 -3.45 -3.66 -8.95
CA PRO A 15 -2.41 -4.05 -8.02
C PRO A 15 -2.54 -3.27 -6.71
N VAL A 16 -2.74 -4.01 -5.63
CA VAL A 16 -2.82 -3.48 -4.27
C VAL A 16 -1.54 -3.83 -3.51
N MET A 17 -0.95 -2.84 -2.84
CA MET A 17 0.26 -3.00 -2.02
C MET A 17 0.02 -2.47 -0.62
N VAL A 18 0.34 -3.29 0.38
CA VAL A 18 0.42 -2.87 1.79
C VAL A 18 1.87 -2.51 2.08
N ARG A 19 2.14 -1.26 2.48
CA ARG A 19 3.50 -0.75 2.68
C ARG A 19 3.72 -0.29 4.11
N MET A 20 4.60 -1.00 4.82
CA MET A 20 5.03 -0.64 6.18
C MET A 20 6.07 0.47 6.17
N GLY A 21 6.89 0.59 5.14
CA GLY A 21 7.89 1.64 5.01
C GLY A 21 8.67 1.51 3.71
N GLN A 22 9.50 2.51 3.44
CA GLN A 22 10.41 2.52 2.30
C GLN A 22 11.73 3.17 2.70
N THR A 23 12.77 2.99 1.91
CA THR A 23 14.02 3.72 2.08
C THR A 23 14.73 3.79 0.74
N GLU A 24 15.59 4.77 0.57
CA GLU A 24 16.48 4.88 -0.58
C GLU A 24 17.92 4.71 -0.09
N MET A 25 18.74 4.00 -0.85
CA MET A 25 20.15 3.81 -0.51
C MET A 25 21.03 3.80 -1.77
N PRO A 26 22.31 4.17 -1.64
CA PRO A 26 23.25 4.08 -2.74
C PRO A 26 23.35 2.65 -3.29
N LEU A 27 23.49 2.51 -4.61
CA LEU A 27 23.65 1.21 -5.27
C LEU A 27 24.81 0.38 -4.68
N GLY A 28 25.90 1.04 -4.29
CA GLY A 28 27.04 0.37 -3.65
C GLY A 28 26.74 -0.23 -2.28
N GLU A 29 25.77 0.31 -1.53
CA GLU A 29 25.29 -0.28 -0.27
C GLU A 29 24.32 -1.43 -0.54
N LEU A 30 23.44 -1.27 -1.52
CA LEU A 30 22.51 -2.32 -1.96
C LEU A 30 23.25 -3.61 -2.33
N LEU A 31 24.36 -3.51 -3.08
CA LEU A 31 25.17 -4.65 -3.49
C LEU A 31 25.95 -5.33 -2.35
N LYS A 32 26.03 -4.70 -1.17
CA LYS A 32 26.69 -5.26 0.03
C LYS A 32 25.72 -5.95 0.97
N LEU A 33 24.40 -5.89 0.70
CA LEU A 33 23.42 -6.57 1.53
C LEU A 33 23.68 -8.08 1.56
N THR A 34 23.65 -8.63 2.76
CA THR A 34 23.87 -10.04 3.06
C THR A 34 22.84 -10.52 4.08
N PRO A 35 22.61 -11.85 4.21
CA PRO A 35 21.76 -12.36 5.28
C PRO A 35 22.16 -11.81 6.66
N GLY A 36 21.21 -11.21 7.36
CA GLY A 36 21.43 -10.53 8.64
C GLY A 36 21.63 -9.01 8.54
N SER A 37 21.70 -8.43 7.35
CA SER A 37 21.69 -6.98 7.17
C SER A 37 20.37 -6.38 7.65
N ILE A 38 20.44 -5.27 8.39
CA ILE A 38 19.26 -4.53 8.88
C ILE A 38 19.08 -3.29 8.01
N LEU A 39 17.88 -3.11 7.48
CA LEU A 39 17.50 -1.93 6.70
C LEU A 39 16.64 -1.01 7.56
N GLU A 40 17.13 0.20 7.79
CA GLU A 40 16.34 1.26 8.43
C GLU A 40 15.36 1.86 7.41
N LEU A 41 14.08 1.88 7.78
CA LEU A 41 13.01 2.47 6.98
C LEU A 41 12.76 3.91 7.41
N ASN A 42 12.30 4.75 6.49
CA ASN A 42 12.02 6.16 6.74
C ASN A 42 10.66 6.39 7.45
N ARG A 43 10.30 5.54 8.42
CA ARG A 43 9.00 5.59 9.09
C ARG A 43 9.11 5.26 10.58
N PRO A 44 8.46 6.03 11.47
CA PRO A 44 8.33 5.68 12.88
C PRO A 44 7.63 4.33 13.08
N ALA A 45 8.00 3.60 14.14
CA ALA A 45 7.46 2.26 14.43
C ALA A 45 5.96 2.26 14.78
N ASP A 46 5.44 3.40 15.24
CA ASP A 46 4.04 3.63 15.60
C ASP A 46 3.20 4.24 14.47
N ALA A 47 3.82 4.56 13.33
CA ALA A 47 3.08 5.10 12.20
C ALA A 47 2.16 4.03 11.58
N PRO A 48 0.93 4.39 11.17
CA PRO A 48 0.00 3.45 10.56
C PRO A 48 0.58 2.92 9.24
N VAL A 49 0.21 1.71 8.84
CA VAL A 49 0.64 1.09 7.57
C VAL A 49 -0.24 1.59 6.43
N GLU A 50 0.35 1.81 5.25
CA GLU A 50 -0.37 2.34 4.08
C GLU A 50 -0.91 1.25 3.17
N LEU A 51 -2.10 1.49 2.63
CA LEU A 51 -2.63 0.75 1.48
C LEU A 51 -2.48 1.60 0.22
N LEU A 52 -1.79 1.05 -0.76
CA LEU A 52 -1.57 1.68 -2.05
C LEU A 52 -2.26 0.90 -3.16
N VAL A 53 -2.81 1.64 -4.12
CA VAL A 53 -3.27 1.10 -5.39
C VAL A 53 -2.60 1.89 -6.49
N ASN A 54 -1.96 1.21 -7.45
CA ASN A 54 -1.15 1.85 -8.50
C ASN A 54 -0.13 2.87 -7.93
N GLY A 55 0.48 2.56 -6.78
CA GLY A 55 1.47 3.42 -6.12
C GLY A 55 0.91 4.69 -5.44
N LYS A 56 -0.41 4.90 -5.44
CA LYS A 56 -1.07 6.00 -4.71
C LYS A 56 -1.72 5.48 -3.44
N ARG A 57 -1.50 6.18 -2.32
CA ARG A 57 -2.10 5.85 -1.02
C ARG A 57 -3.61 6.11 -1.09
N ILE A 58 -4.41 5.10 -0.70
CA ILE A 58 -5.88 5.21 -0.65
C ILE A 58 -6.45 4.98 0.75
N ALA A 59 -5.69 4.35 1.64
CA ALA A 59 -6.10 4.03 3.00
C ALA A 59 -4.88 3.88 3.92
N GLN A 60 -5.15 3.87 5.22
CA GLN A 60 -4.18 3.51 6.24
C GLN A 60 -4.79 2.62 7.32
N GLY A 61 -3.94 1.86 7.99
CA GLY A 61 -4.40 0.80 8.87
C GLY A 61 -3.29 0.05 9.54
N GLU A 62 -3.61 -1.16 9.97
CA GLU A 62 -2.74 -2.00 10.79
C GLU A 62 -2.62 -3.38 10.16
N VAL A 63 -1.43 -3.96 10.24
CA VAL A 63 -1.22 -5.36 9.89
C VAL A 63 -1.71 -6.22 11.05
N VAL A 64 -2.63 -7.13 10.76
CA VAL A 64 -3.20 -8.09 11.71
C VAL A 64 -2.96 -9.50 11.20
N VAL A 65 -3.20 -10.51 12.04
CA VAL A 65 -3.12 -11.91 11.63
C VAL A 65 -4.52 -12.52 11.71
N VAL A 66 -4.96 -13.13 10.61
CA VAL A 66 -6.24 -13.85 10.52
C VAL A 66 -5.95 -15.24 9.98
N ASP A 67 -6.35 -16.27 10.73
CA ASP A 67 -6.14 -17.68 10.37
C ASP A 67 -4.69 -18.02 10.01
N GLY A 68 -3.74 -17.42 10.72
CA GLY A 68 -2.29 -17.61 10.49
C GLY A 68 -1.72 -16.84 9.31
N ASN A 69 -2.53 -16.05 8.60
CA ASN A 69 -2.09 -15.22 7.47
C ASN A 69 -2.03 -13.75 7.86
N PHE A 70 -1.09 -13.00 7.29
CA PHE A 70 -1.10 -11.55 7.38
C PHE A 70 -2.33 -10.98 6.68
N ALA A 71 -2.99 -10.04 7.34
CA ALA A 71 -4.12 -9.30 6.82
C ALA A 71 -3.96 -7.81 7.15
N PHE A 72 -4.71 -6.96 6.47
CA PHE A 72 -4.69 -5.52 6.67
C PHE A 72 -6.05 -5.04 7.12
N ARG A 73 -6.11 -4.45 8.32
CA ARG A 73 -7.31 -3.82 8.84
C ARG A 73 -7.27 -2.34 8.53
N ILE A 74 -8.19 -1.88 7.69
CA ILE A 74 -8.35 -0.47 7.36
C ILE A 74 -8.85 0.28 8.61
N THR A 75 -8.15 1.35 8.98
CA THR A 75 -8.56 2.26 10.07
C THR A 75 -9.12 3.58 9.53
N GLU A 76 -8.62 4.02 8.37
CA GLU A 76 -9.07 5.21 7.67
C GLU A 76 -8.93 4.99 6.16
N ILE A 77 -9.89 5.47 5.38
CA ILE A 77 -9.94 5.31 3.92
C ILE A 77 -10.46 6.57 3.25
N ASP A 78 -9.83 6.95 2.14
CA ASP A 78 -10.26 8.09 1.34
C ASP A 78 -11.65 7.85 0.75
N SER A 79 -12.43 8.90 0.46
CA SER A 79 -13.77 8.76 -0.13
C SER A 79 -13.74 7.99 -1.47
N ALA A 80 -14.83 7.33 -1.84
CA ALA A 80 -14.91 6.60 -3.11
C ALA A 80 -14.58 7.50 -4.31
N GLU A 81 -15.06 8.74 -4.29
CA GLU A 81 -14.74 9.75 -5.30
C GLU A 81 -13.24 10.09 -5.35
N ASN A 82 -12.60 10.31 -4.19
CA ASN A 82 -11.16 10.58 -4.13
C ASN A 82 -10.34 9.38 -4.61
N ARG A 83 -10.76 8.15 -4.29
CA ARG A 83 -10.11 6.94 -4.79
C ARG A 83 -10.19 6.85 -6.31
N ILE A 84 -11.38 7.04 -6.90
CA ILE A 84 -11.54 7.02 -8.36
C ILE A 84 -10.70 8.12 -9.01
N ARG A 85 -10.71 9.35 -8.47
CA ARG A 85 -9.87 10.46 -8.95
C ARG A 85 -8.38 10.15 -8.84
N SER A 86 -7.96 9.45 -7.79
CA SER A 86 -6.57 9.04 -7.63
C SER A 86 -6.16 7.98 -8.65
N LEU A 87 -7.07 7.21 -9.22
CA LEU A 87 -6.72 6.14 -10.17
C LEU A 87 -6.71 6.61 -11.64
N GLY A 88 -7.20 7.82 -11.89
CA GLY A 88 -7.11 8.53 -13.18
C GLY A 88 -5.86 9.39 -13.32
#